data_AF-Q5IEF7-F1
#
_entry.id   AF-Q5IEF7-F1
#
_cell.length_a   1.000
_cell.length_b   1.000
_cell.length_c   1.000
_cell.angle_alpha   90.00
_cell.angle_beta   90.00
_cell.angle_gamma   90.00
#
_symmetry.space_group_name_H-M   'P 1'
#
loop_
_entity.id
_entity.type
_entity.pdbx_description
1 polymer ?
#
loop_
_entity_poly.entity_id
_entity_poly.type
_entity_poly.pdbx_seq_one_letter_code
_entity_poly.pdbx_strand_id
1 'polypeptide(L)'
;ATHSLRYVYTATSGIPDFPEFVNLGIVDGMQIDYYDSNTKRAVPKQDWMAKTEGSDYWDRQTQVSIGSEQTFKANIDIVKQRFNQTGGVHVNQWMYGCEWDDEAGVTEGFEQWGYDGEDFIAFDLKTKSWIAPTPQAVITKLKWDSDTAQNEHRKNYYTQICIERLKKYVDYGKSTLMRT
;
A
#
# COMPACT_ATOMS: atom_id res chain seq x y z
N ALA A 1 -22.93 -4.71 5.90
CA ALA A 1 -22.13 -4.25 4.74
C ALA A 1 -20.64 -4.54 4.93
N THR A 2 -19.97 -4.98 3.87
CA THR A 2 -18.52 -5.21 3.90
C THR A 2 -17.79 -3.97 3.36
N HIS A 3 -16.87 -3.44 4.16
CA HIS A 3 -16.06 -2.28 3.83
C HIS A 3 -14.60 -2.68 3.60
N SER A 4 -13.87 -1.92 2.79
CA SER A 4 -12.46 -2.18 2.47
C SER A 4 -11.63 -0.91 2.42
N LEU A 5 -10.41 -0.97 2.95
CA LEU A 5 -9.37 0.05 2.81
C LEU A 5 -8.18 -0.58 2.10
N ARG A 6 -7.76 0.01 0.99
CA ARG A 6 -6.61 -0.46 0.20
C ARG A 6 -5.70 0.70 -0.12
N TYR A 7 -4.40 0.49 0.01
CA TYR A 7 -3.40 1.41 -0.51
C TYR A 7 -2.61 0.72 -1.61
N VAL A 8 -2.33 1.46 -2.67
CA VAL A 8 -1.53 1.01 -3.81
C VAL A 8 -0.37 1.97 -3.98
N TYR A 9 0.84 1.43 -3.94
CA TYR A 9 2.08 2.14 -4.22
C TYR A 9 2.64 1.56 -5.50
N THR A 10 3.02 2.40 -6.44
CA THR A 10 3.56 1.99 -7.73
C THR A 10 4.78 2.84 -8.04
N ALA A 11 5.92 2.19 -8.23
CA ALA A 11 7.07 2.81 -8.85
C ALA A 11 7.29 2.26 -10.24
N THR A 12 7.77 3.13 -11.12
CA THR A 12 8.08 2.79 -12.49
C THR A 12 9.49 3.26 -12.83
N SER A 13 10.08 2.61 -13.82
CA SER A 13 11.34 3.05 -14.42
C SER A 13 11.25 2.93 -15.93
N GLY A 14 11.88 3.85 -16.66
CA GLY A 14 11.92 3.81 -18.12
C GLY A 14 10.63 4.26 -18.82
N ILE A 15 9.65 4.84 -18.11
CA ILE A 15 8.43 5.43 -18.69
C ILE A 15 8.63 6.95 -18.80
N PRO A 16 8.74 7.53 -20.00
CA PRO A 16 8.76 8.98 -20.18
C PRO A 16 7.46 9.61 -19.70
N ASP A 17 7.54 10.81 -19.12
CA ASP A 17 6.41 11.67 -18.74
C ASP A 17 5.41 11.09 -17.71
N PHE A 18 5.69 9.91 -17.14
CA PHE A 18 4.94 9.33 -16.03
C PHE A 18 5.71 9.54 -14.71
N PRO A 19 5.04 9.85 -13.59
CA PRO A 19 5.72 9.94 -12.30
C PRO A 19 6.45 8.63 -11.96
N GLU A 20 7.73 8.72 -11.59
CA GLU A 20 8.53 7.56 -11.18
C GLU A 20 7.92 6.82 -9.97
N PHE A 21 7.11 7.51 -9.18
CA PHE A 21 6.37 6.92 -8.07
C PHE A 21 5.02 7.60 -7.86
N VAL A 22 4.01 6.78 -7.58
CA VAL A 22 2.67 7.21 -7.15
C VAL A 22 2.21 6.36 -5.98
N ASN A 23 1.38 6.94 -5.11
CA ASN A 23 0.57 6.15 -4.19
C ASN A 23 -0.85 6.73 -4.07
N LEU A 24 -1.78 5.86 -3.72
CA LEU A 24 -3.17 6.22 -3.50
C LEU A 24 -3.86 5.25 -2.53
N GLY A 25 -4.77 5.79 -1.73
CA GLY A 25 -5.70 5.08 -0.87
C GLY A 25 -7.08 4.97 -1.51
N ILE A 26 -7.77 3.86 -1.23
CA ILE A 26 -9.09 3.52 -1.74
C ILE A 26 -9.93 3.03 -0.56
N VAL A 27 -11.13 3.60 -0.39
CA VAL A 27 -12.15 3.11 0.55
C VAL A 27 -13.39 2.72 -0.27
N ASP A 28 -13.81 1.46 -0.17
CA ASP A 28 -14.97 0.91 -0.91
C ASP A 28 -14.96 1.21 -2.42
N GLY A 29 -13.77 1.10 -3.03
CA GLY A 29 -13.57 1.39 -4.45
C GLY A 29 -13.42 2.89 -4.79
N MET A 30 -13.61 3.79 -3.84
CA MET A 30 -13.46 5.23 -4.02
C MET A 30 -12.05 5.68 -3.64
N GLN A 31 -11.35 6.36 -4.55
CA GLN A 31 -10.04 6.93 -4.26
C GLN A 31 -10.14 8.08 -3.24
N ILE A 32 -9.42 8.00 -2.13
CA ILE A 32 -9.49 8.94 -1.00
C ILE A 32 -8.33 9.93 -0.94
N ASP A 33 -7.16 9.54 -1.43
CA ASP A 33 -5.97 10.38 -1.49
C ASP A 33 -5.09 10.04 -2.72
N TYR A 34 -4.06 10.84 -2.94
CA TYR A 34 -3.09 10.66 -4.01
C TYR A 34 -1.77 11.36 -3.69
N TYR A 35 -0.67 10.74 -4.09
CA TYR A 35 0.66 11.33 -4.18
C TYR A 35 1.30 10.93 -5.51
N ASP A 36 2.10 11.83 -6.09
CA ASP A 36 3.00 11.52 -7.19
C ASP A 36 4.37 12.22 -7.04
N SER A 37 5.40 11.65 -7.64
CA SER A 37 6.77 12.15 -7.56
C SER A 37 7.03 13.47 -8.29
N ASN A 38 6.10 13.97 -9.11
CA ASN A 38 6.23 15.26 -9.78
C ASN A 38 5.75 16.39 -8.86
N THR A 39 4.58 16.22 -8.23
CA THR A 39 4.00 17.22 -7.32
C THR A 39 4.57 17.12 -5.90
N LYS A 40 5.01 15.93 -5.50
CA LYS A 40 5.58 15.61 -4.18
C LYS A 40 4.69 16.06 -3.02
N ARG A 41 3.37 15.93 -3.19
CA ARG A 41 2.38 16.32 -2.19
C ARG A 41 1.27 15.27 -2.11
N ALA A 42 1.01 14.80 -0.89
CA ALA A 42 -0.18 13.99 -0.64
C ALA A 42 -1.40 14.92 -0.57
N VAL A 43 -2.43 14.64 -1.38
CA VAL A 43 -3.63 15.46 -1.48
C VAL A 43 -4.89 14.61 -1.31
N PRO A 44 -5.94 15.13 -0.64
CA PRO A 44 -7.24 14.47 -0.61
C PRO A 44 -7.85 14.41 -2.00
N LYS A 45 -8.61 13.34 -2.27
CA LYS A 45 -9.41 13.18 -3.49
C LYS A 45 -10.92 13.19 -3.24
N GLN A 46 -11.32 13.25 -1.97
CA GLN A 46 -12.71 13.36 -1.56
C GLN A 46 -12.91 14.57 -0.64
N ASP A 47 -14.02 15.28 -0.80
CA ASP A 47 -14.38 16.44 0.03
C ASP A 47 -14.41 16.10 1.52
N TRP A 48 -14.90 14.91 1.87
CA TRP A 48 -14.98 14.46 3.25
C TRP A 48 -13.60 14.13 3.84
N MET A 49 -12.64 13.69 3.04
CA MET A 49 -11.24 13.56 3.49
C MET A 49 -10.62 14.94 3.74
N ALA A 50 -10.83 15.88 2.82
CA ALA A 50 -10.30 17.24 2.93
C ALA A 50 -10.86 18.01 4.13
N LYS A 51 -12.13 17.78 4.48
CA LYS A 51 -12.82 18.47 5.58
C LYS A 51 -12.48 17.91 6.96
N THR A 52 -12.17 16.61 7.05
CA THR A 52 -12.08 15.93 8.35
C THR A 52 -10.65 15.73 8.84
N GLU A 53 -9.67 15.64 7.94
CA GLU A 53 -8.25 15.59 8.30
C GLU A 53 -7.61 16.99 8.20
N GLY A 54 -6.80 17.37 9.20
CA GLY A 54 -6.10 18.66 9.24
C GLY A 54 -4.81 18.71 8.42
N SER A 55 -4.20 19.90 8.30
CA SER A 55 -2.93 20.10 7.56
C SER A 55 -1.82 19.17 8.02
N ASP A 56 -1.68 18.97 9.34
CA ASP A 56 -0.62 18.14 9.93
C ASP A 56 -0.70 16.67 9.49
N TYR A 57 -1.92 16.18 9.26
CA TYR A 57 -2.13 14.84 8.72
C TYR A 57 -1.56 14.74 7.29
N TRP A 58 -1.89 15.69 6.43
CA TRP A 58 -1.45 15.73 5.03
C TRP A 58 0.05 15.99 4.89
N ASP A 59 0.63 16.82 5.76
CA ASP A 59 2.08 17.02 5.83
C ASP A 59 2.79 15.72 6.23
N ARG A 60 2.26 14.99 7.21
CA ARG A 60 2.80 13.67 7.58
C ARG A 60 2.66 12.66 6.45
N GLN A 61 1.51 12.55 5.78
CA GLN A 61 1.35 11.65 4.63
C GLN A 61 2.31 12.00 3.49
N THR A 62 2.56 13.29 3.28
CA THR A 62 3.54 13.77 2.30
C THR A 62 4.94 13.29 2.65
N GLN A 63 5.39 13.45 3.89
CA GLN A 63 6.72 12.99 4.31
C GLN A 63 6.88 11.47 4.24
N VAL A 64 5.84 10.72 4.63
CA VAL A 64 5.82 9.26 4.49
C VAL A 64 5.97 8.86 3.00
N SER A 65 5.21 9.51 2.12
CA SER A 65 5.24 9.24 0.68
C SER A 65 6.60 9.56 0.05
N ILE A 66 7.26 10.64 0.47
CA ILE A 66 8.62 10.99 0.03
C ILE A 66 9.62 9.90 0.47
N GLY A 67 9.51 9.39 1.71
CA GLY A 67 10.35 8.30 2.19
C GLY A 67 10.11 6.99 1.42
N SER A 68 8.84 6.69 1.13
CA SER A 68 8.46 5.54 0.30
C SER A 68 9.00 5.67 -1.13
N GLU A 69 8.91 6.85 -1.76
CA GLU A 69 9.48 7.09 -3.11
C GLU A 69 10.94 6.65 -3.18
N GLN A 70 11.78 7.05 -2.22
CA GLN A 70 13.20 6.66 -2.20
C GLN A 70 13.39 5.15 -2.02
N THR A 71 12.58 4.54 -1.16
CA THR A 71 12.61 3.09 -0.93
C THR A 71 12.26 2.33 -2.20
N PHE A 72 11.23 2.77 -2.92
CA PHE A 72 10.79 2.11 -4.15
C PHE A 72 11.77 2.28 -5.31
N LYS A 73 12.41 3.44 -5.43
CA LYS A 73 13.50 3.64 -6.40
C LYS A 73 14.62 2.62 -6.20
N ALA A 74 15.08 2.47 -4.95
CA ALA A 74 16.07 1.46 -4.61
C ALA A 74 15.56 0.02 -4.84
N ASN A 75 14.30 -0.27 -4.53
CA ASN A 75 13.71 -1.58 -4.76
C ASN A 75 13.71 -1.96 -6.23
N ILE A 76 13.38 -1.03 -7.14
CA ILE A 76 13.43 -1.25 -8.60
C ILE A 76 14.83 -1.69 -9.03
N ASP A 77 15.89 -1.00 -8.60
CA ASP A 77 17.26 -1.33 -8.99
C ASP A 77 17.67 -2.72 -8.48
N ILE A 78 17.28 -3.06 -7.25
CA ILE A 78 17.55 -4.37 -6.65
C ILE A 78 16.83 -5.48 -7.42
N VAL A 79 15.54 -5.32 -7.72
CA VAL A 79 14.75 -6.37 -8.37
C VAL A 79 15.17 -6.56 -9.83
N LYS A 80 15.50 -5.49 -10.56
CA LYS A 80 16.09 -5.57 -11.92
C LYS A 80 17.33 -6.44 -11.94
N GLN A 81 18.25 -6.23 -10.99
CA GLN A 81 19.47 -7.05 -10.86
C GLN A 81 19.14 -8.53 -10.62
N ARG A 82 18.16 -8.84 -9.77
CA ARG A 82 17.75 -10.22 -9.48
C ARG A 82 17.12 -10.93 -10.68
N PHE A 83 16.49 -10.18 -11.58
CA PHE A 83 15.96 -10.69 -12.85
C PHE A 83 16.94 -10.58 -14.01
N ASN A 84 18.18 -10.11 -13.78
CA ASN A 84 19.19 -9.85 -14.82
C ASN A 84 18.69 -8.89 -15.93
N GLN A 85 17.86 -7.91 -15.56
CA GLN A 85 17.31 -6.91 -16.46
C GLN A 85 18.20 -5.65 -16.47
N THR A 86 18.59 -5.19 -17.66
CA THR A 86 19.56 -4.07 -17.84
C THR A 86 18.96 -2.81 -18.45
N GLY A 87 17.68 -2.84 -18.82
CA GLY A 87 16.95 -1.73 -19.43
C GLY A 87 15.50 -2.10 -19.71
N GLY A 88 14.71 -1.14 -20.20
CA GLY A 88 13.28 -1.31 -20.43
C GLY A 88 12.42 -0.71 -19.33
N VAL A 89 11.11 -0.87 -19.50
CA VAL A 89 10.11 -0.42 -18.54
C VAL A 89 9.91 -1.50 -17.49
N HIS A 90 10.05 -1.12 -16.22
CA HIS A 90 9.79 -2.02 -15.11
C HIS A 90 8.95 -1.34 -14.04
N VAL A 91 8.10 -2.14 -13.40
CA VAL A 91 7.10 -1.67 -12.44
C VAL A 91 7.21 -2.46 -11.14
N ASN A 92 7.37 -1.77 -10.02
CA ASN A 92 7.31 -2.37 -8.69
C ASN A 92 6.09 -1.85 -7.95
N GLN A 93 5.24 -2.76 -7.48
CA GLN A 93 3.98 -2.42 -6.81
C GLN A 93 3.93 -3.02 -5.42
N TRP A 94 3.30 -2.28 -4.51
CA TRP A 94 2.93 -2.76 -3.18
C TRP A 94 1.48 -2.42 -2.96
N MET A 95 0.70 -3.43 -2.61
CA MET A 95 -0.71 -3.30 -2.30
C MET A 95 -0.94 -3.88 -0.92
N TYR A 96 -1.55 -3.11 -0.05
CA TYR A 96 -1.87 -3.55 1.30
C TYR A 96 -3.18 -2.93 1.77
N GLY A 97 -3.80 -3.56 2.75
CA GLY A 97 -5.11 -3.13 3.19
C GLY A 97 -5.76 -4.05 4.19
N CYS A 98 -7.03 -3.78 4.43
CA CYS A 98 -7.89 -4.54 5.32
C CYS A 98 -9.35 -4.42 4.91
N GLU A 99 -10.13 -5.38 5.37
CA GLU A 99 -11.57 -5.47 5.14
C GLU A 99 -12.27 -5.65 6.48
N TRP A 100 -13.48 -5.10 6.58
CA TRP A 100 -14.29 -5.15 7.79
C TRP A 100 -15.75 -5.34 7.40
N ASP A 101 -16.35 -6.41 7.91
CA ASP A 101 -17.78 -6.64 7.87
C ASP A 101 -18.44 -6.01 9.11
N ASP A 102 -19.32 -5.03 8.91
CA ASP A 102 -19.94 -4.28 10.00
C ASP A 102 -21.08 -5.02 10.71
N GLU A 103 -21.58 -6.13 10.14
CA GLU A 103 -22.65 -6.96 10.70
C GLU A 103 -22.07 -8.14 11.47
N ALA A 104 -21.18 -8.91 10.84
CA ALA A 104 -20.55 -10.08 11.42
C ALA A 104 -19.33 -9.74 12.31
N GLY A 105 -18.80 -8.52 12.17
CA GLY A 105 -17.58 -8.09 12.88
C GLY A 105 -16.31 -8.78 12.37
N VAL A 106 -16.38 -9.47 11.23
CA VAL A 106 -15.25 -10.18 10.62
C VAL A 106 -14.28 -9.16 10.04
N THR A 107 -12.98 -9.41 10.22
CA THR A 107 -11.91 -8.56 9.71
C THR A 107 -10.86 -9.37 8.98
N GLU A 108 -10.39 -8.86 7.84
CA GLU A 108 -9.29 -9.44 7.09
C GLU A 108 -8.24 -8.38 6.77
N GLY A 109 -7.03 -8.83 6.43
CA GLY A 109 -5.91 -7.97 6.10
C GLY A 109 -5.02 -8.62 5.04
N PHE A 110 -4.28 -7.81 4.31
CA PHE A 110 -3.37 -8.31 3.29
C PHE A 110 -2.22 -7.35 3.03
N GLU A 111 -1.10 -7.91 2.58
CA GLU A 111 0.06 -7.20 2.07
C GLU A 111 0.70 -8.04 0.96
N GLN A 112 0.84 -7.46 -0.22
CA GLN A 112 1.43 -8.10 -1.38
C GLN A 112 2.27 -7.13 -2.19
N TRP A 113 3.35 -7.65 -2.75
CA TRP A 113 4.24 -6.96 -3.65
C TRP A 113 4.20 -7.62 -5.02
N GLY A 114 4.15 -6.79 -6.06
CA GLY A 114 4.20 -7.20 -7.45
C GLY A 114 5.42 -6.64 -8.18
N TYR A 115 5.86 -7.34 -9.20
CA TYR A 115 6.90 -6.89 -10.12
C TYR A 115 6.52 -7.21 -11.56
N ASP A 116 6.56 -6.19 -12.42
CA ASP A 116 6.16 -6.27 -13.84
C ASP A 116 4.75 -6.87 -14.05
N GLY A 117 3.84 -6.63 -13.10
CA GLY A 117 2.45 -7.11 -13.12
C GLY A 117 2.23 -8.51 -12.54
N GLU A 118 3.31 -9.21 -12.17
CA GLU A 118 3.26 -10.55 -11.59
C GLU A 118 3.42 -10.53 -10.06
N ASP A 119 2.85 -11.52 -9.38
CA ASP A 119 3.02 -11.70 -7.94
C ASP A 119 4.49 -11.94 -7.60
N PHE A 120 5.04 -11.12 -6.70
CA PHE A 120 6.45 -11.22 -6.30
C PHE A 120 6.62 -11.80 -4.90
N ILE A 121 5.96 -11.22 -3.88
CA ILE A 121 6.01 -11.72 -2.50
C ILE A 121 4.79 -11.23 -1.71
N ALA A 122 4.20 -12.08 -0.86
CA ALA A 122 3.01 -11.75 -0.07
C ALA A 122 3.18 -12.14 1.40
N PHE A 123 2.59 -11.37 2.32
CA PHE A 123 2.67 -11.66 3.76
C PHE A 123 1.49 -12.53 4.20
N ASP A 124 1.77 -13.71 4.74
CA ASP A 124 0.77 -14.55 5.37
C ASP A 124 0.60 -14.15 6.84
N LEU A 125 -0.50 -13.45 7.12
CA LEU A 125 -0.86 -13.00 8.47
C LEU A 125 -1.04 -14.14 9.49
N LYS A 126 -1.43 -15.34 9.03
CA LYS A 126 -1.70 -16.48 9.91
C LYS A 126 -0.39 -17.04 10.45
N THR A 127 0.59 -17.26 9.57
CA THR A 127 1.90 -17.80 9.94
C THR A 127 2.92 -16.73 10.32
N LYS A 128 2.64 -15.46 10.02
CA LYS A 128 3.56 -14.31 10.16
C LYS A 128 4.84 -14.51 9.36
N SER A 129 4.70 -15.08 8.18
CA SER A 129 5.79 -15.38 7.27
C SER A 129 5.46 -14.94 5.85
N TRP A 130 6.46 -14.86 4.99
CA TRP A 130 6.32 -14.40 3.62
C TRP A 130 6.18 -15.56 2.63
N ILE A 131 5.34 -15.42 1.63
CA ILE A 131 5.18 -16.39 0.53
C ILE A 131 5.89 -15.81 -0.70
N ALA A 132 6.86 -16.54 -1.24
CA ALA A 132 7.64 -16.16 -2.41
C ALA A 132 7.27 -17.07 -3.60
N PRO A 133 6.35 -16.65 -4.49
CA PRO A 133 5.97 -17.41 -5.68
C PRO A 133 7.10 -17.53 -6.72
N THR A 134 8.10 -16.65 -6.68
CA THR A 134 9.23 -16.65 -7.61
C THR A 134 10.57 -16.88 -6.92
N PRO A 135 11.55 -17.54 -7.56
CA PRO A 135 12.90 -17.72 -7.01
C PRO A 135 13.60 -16.40 -6.65
N GLN A 136 13.35 -15.34 -7.43
CA GLN A 136 13.94 -14.00 -7.25
C GLN A 136 13.46 -13.32 -5.95
N ALA A 137 12.31 -13.72 -5.43
CA ALA A 137 11.76 -13.24 -4.18
C ALA A 137 12.30 -13.98 -2.94
N VAL A 138 12.89 -15.17 -3.09
CA VAL A 138 13.34 -16.01 -1.96
C VAL A 138 14.35 -15.28 -1.06
N ILE A 139 15.26 -14.50 -1.64
CA ILE A 139 16.23 -13.69 -0.88
C ILE A 139 15.50 -12.67 0.01
N THR A 140 14.44 -12.03 -0.50
CA THR A 140 13.62 -11.10 0.30
C THR A 140 12.86 -11.85 1.38
N LYS A 141 12.24 -13.00 1.04
CA LYS A 141 11.55 -13.85 2.01
C LYS A 141 12.44 -14.22 3.19
N LEU A 142 13.63 -14.77 2.93
CA LEU A 142 14.56 -15.18 3.99
C LEU A 142 14.95 -14.01 4.90
N LYS A 143 15.22 -12.83 4.30
CA LYS A 143 15.53 -11.62 5.06
C LYS A 143 14.35 -11.17 5.93
N TRP A 144 13.15 -11.09 5.37
CA TRP A 144 11.98 -10.56 6.07
C TRP A 144 11.38 -11.57 7.06
N ASP A 145 11.47 -12.87 6.81
CA ASP A 145 11.08 -13.91 7.78
C ASP A 145 11.98 -13.92 9.01
N SER A 146 13.26 -13.54 8.87
CA SER A 146 14.19 -13.47 10.00
C SER A 146 13.88 -12.33 10.97
N ASP A 147 13.12 -11.31 10.53
CA ASP A 147 12.71 -10.17 11.35
C ASP A 147 11.33 -10.41 11.97
N THR A 148 11.31 -11.26 13.00
CA THR A 148 10.07 -11.67 13.67
C THR A 148 9.36 -10.50 14.35
N ALA A 149 10.12 -9.54 14.90
CA ALA A 149 9.56 -8.35 15.53
C ALA A 149 8.80 -7.48 14.53
N GLN A 150 9.37 -7.25 13.34
CA GLN A 150 8.70 -6.51 12.29
C GLN A 150 7.47 -7.25 11.75
N ASN A 151 7.50 -8.59 11.67
CA ASN A 151 6.35 -9.39 11.24
C ASN A 151 5.20 -9.36 12.25
N GLU A 152 5.48 -9.33 13.56
CA GLU A 152 4.45 -9.07 14.58
C GLU A 152 3.86 -7.67 14.44
N HIS A 153 4.71 -6.65 14.22
CA HIS A 153 4.24 -5.28 13.98
C HIS A 153 3.34 -5.20 12.74
N ARG A 154 3.70 -5.87 11.64
CA ARG A 154 2.85 -5.96 10.43
C ARG A 154 1.50 -6.59 10.74
N LYS A 155 1.49 -7.73 11.44
CA LYS A 155 0.24 -8.38 11.85
C LYS A 155 -0.63 -7.43 12.68
N ASN A 156 -0.06 -6.74 13.66
CA ASN A 156 -0.78 -5.75 14.46
C ASN A 156 -1.34 -4.62 13.60
N TYR A 157 -0.55 -4.11 12.66
CA TYR A 157 -1.01 -3.06 11.75
C TYR A 157 -2.25 -3.50 10.95
N TYR A 158 -2.21 -4.67 10.30
CA TYR A 158 -3.32 -5.11 9.44
C TYR A 158 -4.56 -5.56 10.20
N THR A 159 -4.40 -6.09 11.41
CA THR A 159 -5.54 -6.58 12.21
C THR A 159 -6.16 -5.51 13.11
N GLN A 160 -5.42 -4.45 13.46
CA GLN A 160 -5.89 -3.40 14.38
C GLN A 160 -5.89 -2.03 13.71
N ILE A 161 -4.70 -1.47 13.43
CA ILE A 161 -4.54 -0.07 12.99
C ILE A 161 -5.26 0.19 11.66
N CYS A 162 -5.17 -0.75 10.71
CA CYS A 162 -5.85 -0.64 9.43
C CYS A 162 -7.37 -0.63 9.62
N ILE A 163 -7.91 -1.52 10.46
CA ILE A 163 -9.35 -1.61 10.74
C ILE A 163 -9.86 -0.34 11.41
N GLU A 164 -9.11 0.22 12.37
CA GLU A 164 -9.44 1.51 12.99
C GLU A 164 -9.49 2.64 11.97
N ARG A 165 -8.53 2.70 11.05
CA ARG A 165 -8.52 3.69 9.95
C ARG A 165 -9.68 3.49 8.99
N LEU A 166 -10.00 2.24 8.63
CA LEU A 166 -11.13 1.92 7.76
C LEU A 166 -12.44 2.41 8.38
N LYS A 167 -12.70 2.06 9.65
CA LYS A 167 -13.89 2.54 10.39
C LYS A 167 -13.97 4.06 10.42
N LYS A 168 -12.85 4.74 10.69
CA LYS A 168 -12.74 6.20 10.68
C LYS A 168 -13.12 6.80 9.32
N TYR A 169 -12.59 6.26 8.22
CA TYR A 169 -12.85 6.79 6.88
C TYR A 169 -14.27 6.48 6.38
N VAL A 170 -14.82 5.31 6.74
CA VAL A 170 -16.23 4.99 6.48
C VAL A 170 -17.14 5.97 7.20
N ASP A 171 -16.85 6.33 8.45
CA ASP A 171 -17.61 7.34 9.18
C ASP A 171 -17.53 8.73 8.53
N TYR A 172 -16.32 9.14 8.09
CA TYR A 172 -16.12 10.42 7.39
C TYR A 172 -16.93 10.50 6.10
N GLY A 173 -16.90 9.42 5.32
CA GLY A 173 -17.56 9.30 4.02
C GLY A 173 -19.00 8.80 4.08
N LYS A 174 -19.60 8.62 5.26
CA LYS A 174 -20.86 7.87 5.44
C LYS A 174 -21.99 8.27 4.50
N SER A 175 -22.18 9.57 4.28
CA SER A 175 -23.22 10.11 3.39
C SER A 175 -23.00 9.81 1.91
N THR A 176 -21.77 9.48 1.52
CA THR A 176 -21.37 9.18 0.15
C THR A 176 -21.22 7.67 -0.06
N LEU A 177 -20.57 6.98 0.86
CA LEU A 177 -20.25 5.55 0.77
C LEU A 177 -21.46 4.63 1.03
N MET A 178 -22.42 5.07 1.85
CA MET A 178 -23.60 4.27 2.22
C MET A 178 -24.88 4.72 1.49
N ARG A 179 -24.76 5.40 0.35
CA ARG A 179 -25.92 5.69 -0.51
C ARG A 179 -26.32 4.40 -1.24
N THR A 180 -27.42 3.80 -0.78
CA THR A 180 -28.18 2.75 -1.49
C THR A 180 -28.95 3.31 -2.67
#